data_AF-A0A961UIK8-F1
#
_entry.id   AF-A0A961UIK8-F1
#
_cell.length_a   1.000
_cell.length_b   1.000
_cell.length_c   1.000
_cell.angle_alpha   90.00
_cell.angle_beta   90.00
_cell.angle_gamma   90.00
#
_symmetry.space_group_name_H-M   'P 1'
#
loop_
_entity.id
_entity.type
_entity.pdbx_description
1 polymer ?
#
loop_
_entity_poly.entity_id
_entity_poly.type
_entity_poly.pdbx_seq_one_letter_code
_entity_poly.pdbx_strand_id
1 'polypeptide(L)'
;MSSPKTVDRDLLVFSIWAVLGFLGAGFLLEGLTRDAYWVSLIGIAIIVAAFIAHIIVNAVFDTGFANGEVALGIGGFGLLAFVFIASWFTGGMSMADFWSGLTLFSVLAAGLFIYLSTRHGLRGAFSKFHIKPSDGA
;
A
#
# COMPACT_ATOMS: atom_id res chain seq x y z
N MET A 1 3.28 -7.14 27.75
CA MET A 1 3.69 -5.73 27.55
C MET A 1 4.58 -5.69 26.32
N SER A 2 4.29 -4.83 25.35
CA SER A 2 5.15 -4.63 24.18
C SER A 2 6.51 -4.08 24.61
N SER A 3 7.57 -4.43 23.87
CA SER A 3 8.89 -3.85 24.11
C SER A 3 8.85 -2.35 23.77
N PRO A 4 9.61 -1.48 24.48
CA PRO A 4 9.72 -0.06 24.14
C PRO A 4 10.03 0.18 22.65
N LYS A 5 10.91 -0.65 22.07
CA LYS A 5 11.26 -0.60 20.64
C LYS A 5 10.07 -0.84 19.70
N THR A 6 9.13 -1.70 20.12
CA THR A 6 7.90 -1.98 19.34
C THR A 6 6.96 -0.77 19.38
N VAL A 7 6.83 -0.13 20.55
CA VAL A 7 6.00 1.07 20.71
C VAL A 7 6.54 2.23 19.87
N ASP A 8 7.85 2.48 19.89
CA ASP A 8 8.48 3.54 19.09
C ASP A 8 8.27 3.35 17.59
N ARG A 9 8.44 2.10 17.12
CA ARG A 9 8.20 1.71 15.73
C ARG A 9 6.76 1.97 15.32
N ASP A 10 5.79 1.54 16.13
CA ASP A 10 4.37 1.69 15.81
C ASP A 10 3.95 3.16 15.80
N LEU A 11 4.45 3.98 16.72
CA LEU A 11 4.22 5.42 16.74
C LEU A 11 4.79 6.12 15.51
N LEU A 12 5.99 5.73 15.05
CA LEU A 12 6.61 6.28 13.84
C LEU A 12 5.79 5.92 12.59
N VAL A 13 5.43 4.64 12.43
CA VAL A 13 4.59 4.20 11.31
C VAL A 13 3.26 4.96 11.31
N PHE A 14 2.60 5.03 12.46
CA PHE A 14 1.35 5.77 12.60
C PHE A 14 1.52 7.25 12.21
N SER A 15 2.56 7.92 12.70
CA SER A 15 2.82 9.33 12.41
C SER A 15 3.09 9.59 10.93
N ILE A 16 3.83 8.69 10.27
CA ILE A 16 4.07 8.74 8.82
C ILE A 16 2.75 8.69 8.05
N TRP A 17 1.87 7.73 8.37
CA TRP A 17 0.58 7.60 7.68
C TRP A 17 -0.41 8.71 8.05
N ALA A 18 -0.38 9.21 9.28
CA ALA A 18 -1.20 10.33 9.71
C ALA A 18 -0.82 11.62 8.95
N VAL A 19 0.47 11.86 8.67
CA VAL A 19 0.87 13.07 7.95
C VAL A 19 0.82 12.82 6.44
N LEU A 20 1.64 11.90 5.94
CA LEU A 20 1.79 11.68 4.51
C LEU A 20 0.60 10.93 3.91
N GLY A 21 0.03 9.96 4.64
CA GLY A 21 -1.15 9.23 4.16
C GLY A 21 -2.34 10.15 3.96
N PHE A 22 -2.68 10.98 4.96
CA PHE A 22 -3.79 11.94 4.81
C PHE A 22 -3.48 13.07 3.83
N LEU A 23 -2.25 13.59 3.79
CA LEU A 23 -1.87 14.61 2.80
C LEU A 23 -1.96 14.06 1.37
N GLY A 24 -1.44 12.85 1.15
CA GLY A 24 -1.48 12.18 -0.15
C GLY A 24 -2.92 11.85 -0.57
N ALA A 25 -3.75 11.37 0.36
CA ALA A 25 -5.17 11.16 0.13
C ALA A 25 -5.89 12.47 -0.22
N GLY A 26 -5.58 13.57 0.47
CA GLY A 26 -6.13 14.90 0.20
C GLY A 26 -5.83 15.37 -1.22
N PHE A 27 -4.56 15.32 -1.64
CA PHE A 27 -4.18 15.67 -3.02
C PHE A 27 -4.80 14.74 -4.07
N LEU A 28 -4.90 13.44 -3.78
CA LEU A 28 -5.56 12.50 -4.68
C LEU A 28 -7.04 12.84 -4.86
N LEU A 29 -7.77 13.04 -3.76
CA LEU A 29 -9.19 13.39 -3.80
C LEU A 29 -9.43 14.75 -4.46
N GLU A 30 -8.55 15.73 -4.22
CA GLU A 30 -8.61 17.03 -4.87
C GLU A 30 -8.39 16.92 -6.39
N GLY A 31 -7.43 16.08 -6.81
CA GLY A 31 -7.18 15.80 -8.22
C GLY A 31 -8.37 15.14 -8.91
N LEU A 32 -9.02 14.17 -8.26
CA LEU A 32 -10.27 13.57 -8.77
C LEU A 32 -11.41 14.59 -8.84
N THR A 33 -11.59 15.40 -7.79
CA THR A 33 -12.67 16.40 -7.74
C THR A 33 -12.54 17.48 -8.83
N ARG A 34 -11.30 17.85 -9.17
CA ARG A 34 -11.00 18.86 -10.20
C ARG A 34 -10.76 18.29 -11.60
N ASP A 35 -10.90 16.97 -11.79
CA ASP A 35 -10.53 16.28 -13.03
C ASP A 35 -9.08 16.58 -13.49
N ALA A 36 -8.17 16.67 -12.52
CA ALA A 36 -6.81 17.16 -12.69
C ALA A 36 -5.78 16.07 -12.38
N TYR A 37 -5.43 15.27 -13.39
CA TYR A 37 -4.48 14.14 -13.28
C TYR A 37 -3.15 14.51 -12.59
N TRP A 38 -2.58 15.68 -12.89
CA TRP A 38 -1.33 16.12 -12.29
C TRP A 38 -1.42 16.34 -10.77
N VAL A 39 -2.57 16.78 -10.27
CA VAL A 39 -2.81 16.94 -8.83
C VAL A 39 -2.95 15.56 -8.19
N SER A 40 -3.64 14.62 -8.84
CA SER A 40 -3.71 13.22 -8.41
C SER A 40 -2.32 12.58 -8.33
N LEU A 41 -1.43 12.85 -9.30
CA LEU A 41 -0.06 12.34 -9.31
C LEU A 41 0.77 12.82 -8.10
N ILE A 42 0.58 14.07 -7.66
CA ILE A 42 1.21 14.57 -6.43
C ILE A 42 0.73 13.74 -5.23
N GLY A 43 -0.58 13.50 -5.14
CA GLY A 43 -1.16 12.66 -4.08
C GLY A 43 -0.59 11.24 -4.09
N ILE A 44 -0.52 10.61 -5.26
CA ILE A 44 0.05 9.27 -5.44
C ILE A 44 1.52 9.25 -5.04
N ALA A 45 2.32 10.24 -5.45
CA ALA A 45 3.74 10.32 -5.09
C ALA A 45 3.93 10.44 -3.56
N ILE A 46 3.07 11.18 -2.87
CA ILE A 46 3.11 11.30 -1.41
C ILE A 46 2.73 9.98 -0.73
N ILE A 47 1.70 9.28 -1.23
CA ILE A 47 1.33 7.93 -0.72
C ILE A 47 2.49 6.95 -0.88
N VAL A 48 3.17 6.99 -2.03
CA VAL A 48 4.37 6.17 -2.29
C VAL A 48 5.49 6.52 -1.33
N ALA A 49 5.73 7.81 -1.07
CA ALA A 49 6.71 8.24 -0.09
C ALA A 49 6.37 7.74 1.33
N ALA A 50 5.09 7.76 1.73
CA ALA A 50 4.62 7.19 3.00
C ALA A 50 4.91 5.69 3.09
N PHE A 51 4.65 4.95 2.00
CA PHE A 51 4.93 3.51 1.94
C PHE A 51 6.43 3.21 2.02
N ILE A 52 7.26 3.95 1.29
CA ILE A 52 8.73 3.83 1.35
C ILE A 52 9.22 4.14 2.77
N ALA A 53 8.73 5.20 3.41
CA ALA A 53 9.10 5.55 4.78
C ALA A 53 8.72 4.44 5.77
N HIS A 54 7.55 3.82 5.62
CA HIS A 54 7.16 2.65 6.42
C HIS A 54 8.15 1.48 6.21
N ILE A 55 8.53 1.17 4.97
CA ILE A 55 9.54 0.12 4.70
C ILE A 55 10.88 0.45 5.38
N ILE A 56 11.33 1.71 5.32
CA ILE A 56 12.57 2.15 5.97
C ILE A 56 12.48 1.97 7.48
N VAL A 57 11.36 2.36 8.11
CA VAL A 57 11.14 2.14 9.54
C VAL A 57 11.20 0.64 9.87
N ASN A 58 10.53 -0.21 9.09
CA ASN A 58 10.60 -1.66 9.30
C ASN A 58 12.04 -2.20 9.19
N ALA A 59 12.83 -1.68 8.24
CA ALA A 59 14.23 -2.05 8.11
C ALA A 59 15.09 -1.58 9.31
N VAL A 60 14.89 -0.36 9.80
CA VAL A 60 15.64 0.19 10.94
C VAL A 60 15.37 -0.58 12.24
N PHE A 61 14.15 -1.07 12.42
CA PHE A 61 13.75 -1.85 13.60
C PHE A 61 13.86 -3.37 13.39
N ASP A 62 14.44 -3.83 12.28
CA ASP A 62 14.59 -5.25 11.90
C ASP A 62 13.27 -6.05 11.89
N THR A 63 12.15 -5.41 11.57
CA THR A 63 10.80 -6.03 11.53
C THR A 63 10.28 -6.18 10.10
N GLY A 64 9.18 -6.93 9.95
CA GLY A 64 8.31 -6.85 8.78
C GLY A 64 6.99 -6.16 9.11
N PHE A 65 6.08 -6.15 8.15
CA PHE A 65 4.69 -5.75 8.39
C PHE A 65 4.02 -6.70 9.37
N ALA A 66 3.33 -6.14 10.36
CA ALA A 66 2.49 -6.90 11.29
C ALA A 66 1.19 -7.35 10.59
N ASN A 67 0.56 -8.41 11.11
CA ASN A 67 -0.68 -8.95 10.53
C ASN A 67 -1.79 -7.89 10.38
N GLY A 68 -1.92 -6.99 11.35
CA GLY A 68 -2.88 -5.89 11.30
C GLY A 68 -2.59 -4.88 10.18
N GLU A 69 -1.32 -4.61 9.91
CA GLU A 69 -0.89 -3.70 8.84
C GLU A 69 -1.12 -4.31 7.46
N VAL A 70 -0.85 -5.61 7.32
CA VAL A 70 -1.14 -6.36 6.11
C VAL A 70 -2.65 -6.40 5.86
N ALA A 71 -3.45 -6.68 6.89
CA ALA A 71 -4.90 -6.68 6.79
C ALA A 71 -5.45 -5.30 6.40
N LEU A 72 -4.92 -4.23 7.00
CA LEU A 72 -5.31 -2.85 6.66
C LEU A 72 -4.90 -2.48 5.23
N GLY A 73 -3.69 -2.84 4.81
CA GLY A 73 -3.19 -2.59 3.46
C GLY A 73 -3.99 -3.33 2.37
N ILE A 74 -4.21 -4.63 2.54
CA ILE A 74 -4.99 -5.45 1.59
C ILE A 74 -6.46 -5.04 1.61
N GLY A 75 -7.05 -4.83 2.79
CA GLY A 75 -8.44 -4.39 2.92
C GLY A 75 -8.69 -3.04 2.27
N GLY A 76 -7.80 -2.06 2.52
CA GLY A 76 -7.85 -0.75 1.88
C GLY A 76 -7.69 -0.82 0.37
N PHE A 77 -6.69 -1.58 -0.11
CA PHE A 77 -6.49 -1.80 -1.54
C PHE A 77 -7.72 -2.44 -2.20
N GLY A 78 -8.28 -3.49 -1.58
CA GLY A 78 -9.46 -4.20 -2.09
C GLY A 78 -10.70 -3.31 -2.14
N LEU A 79 -10.94 -2.50 -1.10
CA LEU A 79 -12.04 -1.55 -1.08
C LEU A 79 -11.90 -0.48 -2.17
N LEU A 80 -10.69 0.10 -2.32
CA LEU A 80 -10.43 1.09 -3.37
C LEU A 80 -10.60 0.48 -4.76
N ALA A 81 -10.08 -0.74 -4.99
CA ALA A 81 -10.23 -1.44 -6.26
C ALA A 81 -11.71 -1.73 -6.57
N PHE A 82 -12.48 -2.14 -5.56
CA PHE A 82 -13.92 -2.36 -5.72
C PHE A 82 -14.66 -1.08 -6.13
N VAL A 83 -14.40 0.03 -5.43
CA VAL A 83 -15.02 1.34 -5.75
C VAL A 83 -14.62 1.79 -7.16
N PHE A 84 -13.33 1.66 -7.52
CA PHE A 84 -12.85 2.00 -8.86
C PHE A 84 -13.54 1.18 -9.95
N ILE A 85 -13.63 -0.13 -9.79
CA ILE A 85 -14.30 -1.02 -10.75
C ILE A 85 -15.79 -0.67 -10.86
N ALA A 86 -16.47 -0.44 -9.73
CA ALA A 86 -17.88 -0.04 -9.73
C ALA A 86 -18.10 1.29 -10.47
N SER A 87 -17.28 2.31 -10.20
CA SER A 87 -17.34 3.61 -10.88
C SER A 87 -17.03 3.51 -12.38
N TRP A 88 -16.19 2.57 -12.79
CA TRP A 88 -15.93 2.29 -14.20
C TRP A 88 -17.17 1.69 -14.88
N PHE A 89 -17.80 0.70 -14.25
CA PHE A 89 -18.99 0.04 -14.79
C PHE A 89 -20.19 0.97 -14.92
N THR A 90 -20.35 1.95 -14.03
CA THR A 90 -21.43 2.93 -14.11
C THR A 90 -21.17 4.05 -15.13
N GLY A 91 -19.99 4.09 -15.75
CA GLY A 91 -19.60 5.14 -16.68
C GLY A 91 -19.38 6.50 -16.00
N GLY A 92 -19.22 6.52 -14.67
CA GLY A 92 -19.09 7.74 -13.87
C GLY A 92 -17.68 8.32 -13.82
N MET A 93 -16.70 7.70 -14.48
CA MET A 93 -15.31 8.16 -14.48
C MET A 93 -14.97 8.98 -15.72
N SER A 94 -14.32 10.11 -15.49
CA SER A 94 -13.59 10.80 -16.53
C SER A 94 -12.37 9.98 -16.97
N MET A 95 -11.75 10.38 -18.08
CA MET A 95 -10.49 9.78 -18.51
C MET A 95 -9.36 10.09 -17.50
N ALA A 96 -9.34 11.27 -16.88
CA ALA A 96 -8.30 11.62 -15.92
C ALA A 96 -8.42 10.82 -14.62
N ASP A 97 -9.65 10.58 -14.15
CA ASP A 97 -9.93 9.75 -12.98
C ASP A 97 -9.51 8.29 -13.23
N PHE A 98 -9.81 7.79 -14.43
CA PHE A 98 -9.39 6.45 -14.84
C PHE A 98 -7.86 6.29 -14.79
N TRP A 99 -7.12 7.23 -15.39
CA TRP A 99 -5.65 7.20 -15.37
C TRP A 99 -5.08 7.41 -13.97
N SER A 100 -5.72 8.25 -13.14
CA SER A 100 -5.34 8.44 -11.74
C SER A 100 -5.44 7.14 -10.95
N GLY A 101 -6.59 6.46 -11.05
CA GLY A 101 -6.82 5.18 -10.40
C GLY A 101 -5.87 4.09 -10.92
N LEU A 102 -5.73 3.96 -12.24
CA LEU A 102 -4.81 2.97 -12.84
C LEU A 102 -3.36 3.20 -12.40
N THR A 103 -2.92 4.46 -12.33
CA THR A 103 -1.58 4.82 -11.85
C THR A 103 -1.41 4.41 -10.38
N LEU A 104 -2.37 4.76 -9.52
CA LEU A 104 -2.33 4.39 -8.10
C LEU A 104 -2.20 2.87 -7.92
N PHE A 105 -3.08 2.08 -8.56
CA PHE A 105 -3.04 0.63 -8.42
C PHE A 105 -1.75 0.03 -8.98
N SER A 106 -1.27 0.53 -10.12
CA SER A 106 -0.03 0.04 -10.74
C SER A 106 1.17 0.26 -9.84
N VAL A 107 1.29 1.45 -9.24
CA VAL A 107 2.43 1.77 -8.36
C VAL A 107 2.34 1.01 -7.03
N LEU A 108 1.15 0.85 -6.46
CA LEU A 108 0.98 0.04 -5.25
C LEU A 108 1.32 -1.44 -5.49
N ALA A 109 0.85 -2.01 -6.61
CA ALA A 109 1.19 -3.38 -7.01
C ALA A 109 2.69 -3.54 -7.24
N ALA A 110 3.30 -2.62 -7.99
CA ALA A 110 4.75 -2.63 -8.22
C ALA A 110 5.53 -2.52 -6.90
N GLY A 111 5.13 -1.62 -6.00
CA GLY A 111 5.74 -1.45 -4.68
C GLY A 111 5.68 -2.73 -3.84
N LEU A 112 4.53 -3.43 -3.85
CA LEU A 112 4.39 -4.73 -3.19
C LEU A 112 5.36 -5.77 -3.77
N PHE A 113 5.42 -5.91 -5.10
CA PHE A 113 6.33 -6.87 -5.74
C PHE A 113 7.80 -6.56 -5.46
N ILE A 114 8.18 -5.27 -5.49
CA ILE A 114 9.53 -4.82 -5.14
C ILE A 114 9.85 -5.16 -3.68
N TYR A 115 8.93 -4.88 -2.74
CA TYR A 115 9.11 -5.22 -1.34
C TYR A 115 9.28 -6.72 -1.12
N LEU A 116 8.41 -7.56 -1.71
CA LEU A 116 8.51 -9.01 -1.59
C LEU A 116 9.84 -9.54 -2.16
N SER A 117 10.26 -9.01 -3.31
CA SER A 117 11.50 -9.41 -3.98
C SER A 117 12.73 -9.05 -3.17
N THR A 118 12.76 -7.85 -2.58
CA THR A 118 13.89 -7.36 -1.77
C THR A 118 13.96 -8.03 -0.39
N ARG A 119 12.83 -8.28 0.26
CA ARG A 119 12.78 -8.81 1.63
C ARG A 119 12.88 -10.34 1.71
N HIS A 120 12.24 -11.07 0.80
CA HIS A 120 12.17 -12.53 0.86
C HIS A 120 12.99 -13.23 -0.24
N GLY A 121 13.52 -12.47 -1.19
CA GLY A 121 14.14 -13.00 -2.41
C GLY A 121 13.11 -13.64 -3.34
N LEU A 122 13.38 -13.61 -4.65
CA LEU A 122 12.49 -14.21 -5.66
C LEU A 122 12.20 -15.70 -5.39
N ARG A 123 13.17 -16.44 -4.85
CA ARG A 123 13.03 -17.87 -4.52
C ARG A 123 12.29 -18.15 -3.21
N GLY A 124 12.43 -17.30 -2.18
CA GLY A 124 11.75 -17.49 -0.88
C GLY A 124 10.26 -17.17 -0.92
N ALA A 125 9.84 -16.30 -1.84
CA ALA A 125 8.43 -15.99 -2.07
C ALA A 125 7.65 -17.21 -2.62
N PHE A 126 8.22 -17.97 -3.55
CA PHE A 126 7.57 -19.18 -4.09
C PHE A 126 7.63 -20.37 -3.12
N SER A 127 8.63 -20.45 -2.24
CA SER A 127 8.73 -21.58 -1.29
C SER A 127 7.64 -21.58 -0.22
N LYS A 128 7.00 -20.44 0.05
CA LYS A 128 5.86 -20.31 0.97
C LYS A 128 4.57 -20.95 0.44
N PHE A 129 4.48 -21.18 -0.87
CA PHE A 129 3.34 -21.83 -1.51
C PHE A 129 3.51 -23.35 -1.67
N HIS A 130 4.66 -23.91 -1.30
CA HIS A 130 4.83 -25.36 -1.26
C HIS A 130 4.16 -25.92 -0.01
N ILE A 131 2.98 -26.53 -0.20
CA ILE A 131 2.36 -27.40 0.79
C ILE A 131 3.28 -28.60 0.97
N LYS A 132 3.83 -28.79 2.18
CA LYS A 132 4.52 -30.03 2.52
C LYS A 132 3.47 -31.16 2.46
N PRO A 133 3.68 -32.25 1.70
CA PRO A 133 2.82 -33.42 1.79
C PRO A 133 2.72 -33.82 3.26
N SER A 134 1.51 -34.08 3.74
CA SER A 134 1.33 -34.68 5.06
C SER A 134 2.03 -36.04 5.04
N ASP A 135 3.17 -36.14 5.73
CA ASP A 135 3.73 -37.43 6.10
C ASP A 135 2.65 -38.11 6.96
N GLY A 136 2.08 -39.19 6.41
CA GLY A 136 0.83 -39.77 6.86
C GLY A 136 0.81 -40.17 8.34
N ALA A 137 -0.40 -40.11 8.90
CA ALA A 137 -0.84 -40.94 10.02
C ALA A 137 -2.23 -41.46 9.68
#